data_AF-A0A0N4VVS9-F1
#
_entry.id   AF-A0A0N4VVS9-F1
#
_cell.length_a   1.000
_cell.length_b   1.000
_cell.length_c   1.000
_cell.angle_alpha   90.00
_cell.angle_beta   90.00
_cell.angle_gamma   90.00
#
_symmetry.space_group_name_H-M   'P 1'
#
loop_
_entity.id
_entity.type
_entity.pdbx_description
1 polymer ?
#
loop_
_entity_poly.entity_id
_entity_poly.type
_entity_poly.pdbx_seq_one_letter_code
_entity_poly.pdbx_strand_id
1 'polypeptide(L)'
;MDSSTGGTKRVNGEYDILSDGPNGIPLKYGKVGETVYHKWTCVSELTDVYCMRVHSCTVYDGQGGPPVTVLDVNGCSVDGVILQNLDYIDDLTAGKSAQVFKFADKAGLYFNCQIQLTIKDKQFGCSNAVGVP
;
A
#
# COMPACT_ATOMS: atom_id res chain seq x y z
N MET A 1 30.31 6.58 -29.57
CA MET A 1 28.92 6.67 -30.05
C MET A 1 28.13 5.68 -29.23
N ASP A 2 27.32 6.26 -28.35
CA ASP A 2 26.43 5.75 -27.30
C ASP A 2 26.65 4.36 -26.65
N SER A 3 26.92 4.41 -25.34
CA SER A 3 27.03 3.29 -24.42
C SER A 3 25.66 3.00 -23.83
N SER A 4 25.03 1.92 -24.30
CA SER A 4 23.81 1.35 -23.71
C SER A 4 24.07 0.87 -22.28
N THR A 5 23.93 1.79 -21.32
CA THR A 5 23.84 1.45 -19.89
C THR A 5 22.37 1.23 -19.57
N GLY A 6 21.86 0.04 -19.86
CA GLY A 6 20.52 -0.39 -19.45
C GLY A 6 20.46 -0.65 -17.94
N GLY A 7 20.52 0.42 -17.14
CA GLY A 7 20.28 0.35 -15.71
C GLY A 7 18.79 0.34 -15.43
N THR A 8 18.27 -0.71 -14.78
CA THR A 8 16.91 -0.73 -14.25
C THR A 8 16.75 0.46 -13.30
N LYS A 9 15.94 1.46 -13.68
CA LYS A 9 15.65 2.62 -12.82
C LYS A 9 14.99 2.15 -11.53
N ARG A 10 15.49 2.63 -10.39
CA ARG A 10 15.05 2.17 -9.07
C ARG A 10 13.78 2.89 -8.65
N VAL A 11 12.83 2.11 -8.14
CA VAL A 11 11.65 2.61 -7.44
C VAL A 11 11.63 1.95 -6.07
N ASN A 12 11.60 2.76 -5.02
CA ASN A 12 11.60 2.30 -3.64
C ASN A 12 10.21 2.55 -3.04
N GLY A 13 9.60 1.51 -2.49
CA GLY A 13 8.32 1.60 -1.78
C GLY A 13 8.52 1.63 -0.27
N GLU A 14 7.72 2.42 0.41
CA GLU A 14 7.63 2.55 1.86
C GLU A 14 6.18 2.38 2.31
N TYR A 15 6.00 1.79 3.48
CA TYR A 15 4.70 1.58 4.09
C TYR A 15 4.73 2.05 5.54
N ASP A 16 3.81 2.94 5.86
CA ASP A 16 3.67 3.56 7.18
C ASP A 16 2.27 3.36 7.75
N ILE A 17 2.21 3.29 9.08
CA ILE A 17 0.99 3.43 9.85
C ILE A 17 1.12 4.72 10.65
N LEU A 18 0.21 5.66 10.43
CA LEU A 18 0.27 7.01 10.99
C LEU A 18 -0.89 7.25 11.97
N SER A 19 -0.66 8.02 13.04
CA SER A 19 -1.75 8.59 13.84
C SER A 19 -2.37 9.79 13.13
N ASP A 20 -3.65 10.10 13.34
CA ASP A 20 -4.24 11.38 12.91
C ASP A 20 -4.26 11.66 11.38
N GLY A 21 -4.18 10.62 10.53
CA GLY A 21 -4.40 10.74 9.08
C GLY A 21 -3.13 10.75 8.20
N PRO A 22 -3.21 11.21 6.93
CA PRO A 22 -2.14 11.06 5.92
C PRO A 22 -0.87 11.88 6.17
N ASN A 23 -0.95 12.89 7.03
CA ASN A 23 0.15 13.76 7.45
C ASN A 23 0.53 13.52 8.93
N GLY A 24 0.08 12.40 9.46
CA GLY A 24 0.30 11.97 10.82
C GLY A 24 1.74 11.62 11.15
N ILE A 25 1.96 11.20 12.40
CA ILE A 25 3.25 10.68 12.85
C ILE A 25 3.27 9.14 12.80
N PRO A 26 4.40 8.52 12.40
CA PRO A 26 4.54 7.07 12.40
C PRO A 26 4.29 6.45 13.77
N LEU A 27 3.47 5.40 13.80
CA LEU A 27 2.99 4.74 14.99
C LEU A 27 3.59 3.33 15.07
N LYS A 28 4.28 3.04 16.19
CA LYS A 28 4.80 1.70 16.48
C LYS A 28 3.83 0.81 17.27
N TYR A 29 2.95 1.42 18.06
CA TYR A 29 2.02 0.72 18.94
C TYR A 29 0.67 1.42 18.91
N GLY A 30 -0.40 0.66 18.65
CA GLY A 30 -1.78 1.16 18.62
C GLY A 30 -2.67 0.37 19.56
N LYS A 31 -3.77 0.99 20.00
CA LYS A 31 -4.80 0.31 20.80
C LYS A 31 -5.89 -0.24 19.90
N VAL A 32 -6.40 -1.43 20.20
CA VAL A 32 -7.53 -2.00 19.44
C VAL A 32 -8.71 -1.02 19.44
N GLY A 33 -9.28 -0.79 18.25
CA GLY A 33 -10.37 0.18 18.01
C GLY A 33 -9.90 1.60 17.72
N GLU A 34 -8.63 1.93 17.94
CA GLU A 34 -8.03 3.20 17.52
C GLU A 34 -8.05 3.32 15.99
N THR A 35 -8.33 4.51 15.48
CA THR A 35 -8.27 4.75 14.02
C THR A 35 -6.87 5.21 13.65
N VAL A 36 -6.24 4.49 12.74
CA VAL A 36 -4.93 4.78 12.18
C VAL A 36 -5.02 4.96 10.67
N TYR A 37 -4.00 5.57 10.08
CA TYR A 37 -3.91 5.77 8.64
C TYR A 37 -2.79 4.91 8.05
N HIS A 38 -3.16 4.00 7.17
CA HIS A 38 -2.22 3.21 6.38
C HIS A 38 -1.79 4.00 5.16
N LYS A 39 -0.49 4.14 4.91
CA LYS A 39 0.07 4.89 3.79
C LYS A 39 1.11 4.06 3.06
N TRP A 40 0.96 3.96 1.75
CA TRP A 40 1.96 3.40 0.83
C TRP A 40 2.51 4.53 -0.02
N THR A 41 3.83 4.65 -0.09
CA THR A 41 4.51 5.69 -0.86
C THR A 41 5.62 5.06 -1.69
N CYS A 42 5.69 5.40 -2.97
CA CYS A 42 6.82 5.05 -3.83
C CYS A 42 7.61 6.29 -4.23
N VAL A 43 8.94 6.15 -4.30
CA VAL A 43 9.84 7.17 -4.84
C VAL A 43 10.59 6.59 -6.02
N SER A 44 10.57 7.30 -7.15
CA SER A 44 11.26 6.92 -8.38
C SER A 44 12.34 7.94 -8.74
N GLU A 45 13.43 7.47 -9.36
CA GLU A 45 14.41 8.34 -10.02
C GLU A 45 13.82 9.09 -11.22
N LEU A 46 12.71 8.61 -11.78
CA LEU A 46 12.01 9.21 -12.91
C LEU A 46 10.75 9.93 -12.42
N THR A 47 10.69 11.23 -12.68
CA THR A 47 9.50 12.05 -12.39
C THR A 47 8.42 11.80 -13.43
N ASP A 48 7.17 11.64 -12.98
CA ASP A 48 5.98 11.58 -13.86
C ASP A 48 5.95 10.42 -14.86
N VAL A 49 6.64 9.31 -14.56
CA VAL A 49 6.71 8.13 -15.44
C VAL A 49 5.90 6.94 -14.93
N TYR A 50 5.73 6.80 -13.62
CA TYR A 50 5.17 5.60 -13.01
C TYR A 50 3.87 5.86 -12.27
N CYS A 51 2.99 4.87 -12.32
CA CYS A 51 1.79 4.78 -11.52
C CYS A 51 1.91 3.59 -10.57
N MET A 52 1.65 3.82 -9.30
CA MET A 52 1.64 2.81 -8.25
C MET A 52 0.22 2.29 -8.02
N ARG A 53 0.11 0.97 -7.87
CA ARG A 53 -1.05 0.27 -7.30
C ARG A 53 -0.61 -0.64 -6.18
N VAL A 54 -1.34 -0.63 -5.07
CA VAL A 54 -1.23 -1.70 -4.08
C VAL A 54 -1.98 -2.89 -4.64
N HIS A 55 -1.24 -3.90 -5.09
CA HIS A 55 -1.77 -5.01 -5.86
C HIS A 55 -2.50 -6.01 -4.99
N SER A 56 -1.93 -6.38 -3.84
CA SER A 56 -2.53 -7.30 -2.88
C SER A 56 -1.91 -7.11 -1.51
N CYS A 57 -2.64 -7.48 -0.46
CA CYS A 57 -2.15 -7.40 0.92
C CYS A 57 -2.64 -8.59 1.73
N THR A 58 -1.77 -9.08 2.60
CA THR A 58 -2.08 -10.11 3.60
C THR A 58 -1.69 -9.63 4.99
N VAL A 59 -2.40 -10.14 6.00
CA VAL A 59 -2.10 -9.93 7.41
C VAL A 59 -1.87 -11.25 8.12
N TYR A 60 -0.88 -11.31 9.00
CA TYR A 60 -0.54 -12.53 9.74
C TYR A 60 0.04 -12.21 11.12
N ASP A 61 0.11 -13.20 12.00
CA ASP A 61 0.48 -13.04 13.41
C ASP A 61 2.00 -13.13 13.68
N GLY A 62 2.80 -13.44 12.65
CA GLY A 62 4.24 -13.66 12.74
C GLY A 62 4.64 -14.91 13.56
N GLN A 63 3.68 -15.74 13.97
CA GLN A 63 3.88 -16.93 14.81
C GLN A 63 3.47 -18.23 14.10
N GLY A 64 3.43 -18.20 12.76
CA GLY A 64 3.11 -19.38 11.94
C GLY A 64 1.62 -19.62 11.70
N GLY A 65 0.75 -18.69 12.10
CA GLY A 65 -0.66 -18.71 11.66
C GLY A 65 -0.77 -18.45 10.14
N PRO A 66 -1.82 -18.97 9.48
CA PRO A 66 -2.02 -18.73 8.06
C PRO A 66 -2.26 -17.23 7.81
N PRO A 67 -1.69 -16.66 6.73
CA PRO A 67 -1.98 -15.28 6.34
C PRO A 67 -3.44 -15.14 5.88
N VAL A 68 -4.06 -14.03 6.27
CA VAL A 68 -5.40 -13.63 5.85
C VAL A 68 -5.28 -12.55 4.79
N THR A 69 -5.95 -12.72 3.65
CA THR A 69 -5.97 -11.69 2.61
C THR A 69 -6.84 -10.52 3.08
N VAL A 70 -6.37 -9.29 2.89
CA VAL A 70 -7.13 -8.06 3.19
C VAL A 70 -7.34 -7.20 1.94
N LEU A 71 -6.42 -7.27 0.97
CA LEU A 71 -6.64 -6.81 -0.40
C LEU A 71 -6.37 -7.98 -1.36
N ASP A 72 -7.30 -8.25 -2.26
CA ASP A 72 -7.14 -9.28 -3.29
C ASP A 72 -6.11 -8.87 -4.36
N VAL A 73 -5.87 -9.72 -5.36
CA VAL A 73 -4.97 -9.48 -6.50
C VAL A 73 -5.35 -8.25 -7.36
N ASN A 74 -6.58 -7.77 -7.19
CA ASN A 74 -7.07 -6.58 -7.88
C ASN A 74 -6.92 -5.32 -7.00
N GLY A 75 -6.22 -5.40 -5.87
CA GLY A 75 -6.11 -4.29 -4.93
C GLY A 75 -7.44 -3.88 -4.31
N CYS A 76 -8.45 -4.75 -4.39
CA CYS A 76 -9.77 -4.53 -3.82
C CYS A 76 -9.84 -5.13 -2.43
N SER A 77 -10.48 -4.41 -1.51
CA SER A 77 -10.77 -4.91 -0.17
C SER A 77 -11.64 -6.17 -0.23
N VAL A 78 -11.20 -7.20 0.47
CA VAL A 78 -12.01 -8.42 0.67
C VAL A 78 -12.89 -8.32 1.92
N ASP A 79 -12.54 -7.45 2.85
CA ASP A 79 -13.28 -7.16 4.08
C ASP A 79 -13.17 -5.67 4.43
N GLY A 80 -14.26 -4.94 4.17
CA GLY A 80 -14.34 -3.49 4.40
C GLY A 80 -14.36 -3.08 5.87
N VAL A 81 -14.48 -4.01 6.82
CA VAL A 81 -14.34 -3.74 8.26
C VAL A 81 -12.86 -3.63 8.64
N ILE A 82 -12.02 -4.48 8.06
CA ILE A 82 -10.58 -4.55 8.36
C ILE A 82 -9.82 -3.43 7.65
N LEU A 83 -10.01 -3.33 6.34
CA LEU A 83 -9.35 -2.34 5.51
C LEU A 83 -10.24 -2.07 4.30
N GLN A 84 -10.71 -0.83 4.15
CA GLN A 84 -11.50 -0.44 2.99
C GLN A 84 -10.63 -0.28 1.74
N ASN A 85 -11.28 -0.13 0.58
CA ASN A 85 -10.60 0.23 -0.66
C ASN A 85 -9.73 1.48 -0.46
N LEU A 86 -8.51 1.41 -0.97
CA LEU A 86 -7.52 2.46 -0.78
C LEU A 86 -7.88 3.71 -1.59
N ASP A 87 -7.55 4.87 -1.03
CA ASP A 87 -7.62 6.15 -1.74
C ASP A 87 -6.26 6.42 -2.37
N TYR A 88 -6.22 6.58 -3.69
CA TYR A 88 -5.02 6.96 -4.43
C TYR A 88 -4.90 8.48 -4.45
N ILE A 89 -3.98 9.00 -3.64
CA ILE A 89 -3.82 10.44 -3.36
C ILE A 89 -3.10 11.12 -4.52
N ASP A 90 -2.09 10.45 -5.06
CA ASP A 90 -1.34 10.83 -6.24
C ASP A 90 -0.81 9.56 -6.96
N ASP A 91 -0.04 9.76 -8.02
CA ASP A 91 0.47 8.67 -8.87
C ASP A 91 1.29 7.61 -8.12
N LEU A 92 1.95 7.99 -7.02
CA LEU A 92 2.87 7.13 -6.26
C LEU A 92 2.49 7.01 -4.78
N THR A 93 1.32 7.49 -4.38
CA THR A 93 0.87 7.48 -2.99
C THR A 93 -0.57 6.98 -2.88
N ALA A 94 -0.78 6.00 -2.01
CA ALA A 94 -2.10 5.50 -1.65
C ALA A 94 -2.25 5.44 -0.14
N GLY A 95 -3.47 5.53 0.37
CA GLY A 95 -3.71 5.33 1.79
C GLY A 95 -5.16 5.18 2.18
N LYS A 96 -5.38 4.76 3.42
CA LYS A 96 -6.73 4.59 3.97
C LYS A 96 -6.73 4.63 5.49
N SER A 97 -7.80 5.17 6.06
CA SER A 97 -8.06 5.05 7.50
C SER A 97 -8.65 3.68 7.81
N ALA A 98 -8.18 3.04 8.88
CA ALA A 98 -8.71 1.76 9.36
C ALA A 98 -8.64 1.68 10.89
N GLN A 99 -9.43 0.80 11.48
CA GLN A 99 -9.37 0.54 12.91
C GLN A 99 -8.30 -0.52 13.21
N VAL A 100 -7.50 -0.27 14.24
CA VAL A 100 -6.54 -1.25 14.75
C VAL A 100 -7.31 -2.47 15.27
N PHE A 101 -6.94 -3.65 14.78
CA PHE A 101 -7.47 -4.93 15.21
C PHE A 101 -6.32 -5.87 15.59
N LYS A 102 -6.67 -7.01 16.17
CA LYS A 102 -5.71 -8.07 16.47
C LYS A 102 -6.34 -9.44 16.33
N PHE A 103 -5.51 -10.45 16.13
CA PHE A 103 -5.92 -11.83 16.35
C PHE A 103 -6.06 -12.11 17.85
N ALA A 104 -7.02 -12.97 18.23
CA ALA A 104 -7.17 -13.39 19.62
C ALA A 104 -5.87 -14.03 20.13
N ASP A 105 -5.47 -13.68 21.36
CA ASP A 105 -4.26 -14.17 22.02
C ASP A 105 -2.93 -13.91 21.28
N LYS A 106 -2.92 -13.03 20.26
CA LYS A 106 -1.71 -12.60 19.57
C LYS A 106 -1.36 -11.15 19.91
N ALA A 107 -0.07 -10.92 20.09
CA ALA A 107 0.47 -9.61 20.45
C ALA A 107 0.90 -8.77 19.24
N GLY A 108 1.11 -9.41 18.08
CA GLY A 108 1.59 -8.76 16.87
C GLY A 108 0.68 -9.02 15.67
N LEU A 109 0.71 -8.08 14.73
CA LEU A 109 0.03 -8.13 13.45
C LEU A 109 0.96 -7.55 12.38
N TYR A 110 1.20 -8.29 11.32
CA TYR A 110 2.13 -7.90 10.25
C TYR A 110 1.37 -7.77 8.94
N PHE A 111 1.51 -6.61 8.29
CA PHE A 111 0.99 -6.37 6.95
C PHE A 111 2.08 -6.67 5.92
N ASN A 112 1.74 -7.48 4.93
CA ASN A 112 2.60 -7.78 3.79
C ASN A 112 1.85 -7.48 2.50
N CYS A 113 2.31 -6.46 1.78
CA CYS A 113 1.66 -5.96 0.58
C CYS A 113 2.59 -6.04 -0.63
N GLN A 114 2.01 -6.41 -1.77
CA GLN A 114 2.67 -6.36 -3.07
C GLN A 114 2.33 -5.04 -3.76
N ILE A 115 3.36 -4.38 -4.29
CA ILE A 115 3.21 -3.16 -5.07
C ILE A 115 3.37 -3.48 -6.55
N GLN A 116 2.47 -2.96 -7.37
CA GLN A 116 2.55 -3.01 -8.82
C GLN A 116 2.84 -1.62 -9.36
N LEU A 117 3.81 -1.53 -10.26
CA LEU A 117 4.14 -0.31 -10.98
C LEU A 117 3.77 -0.47 -12.45
N THR A 118 3.18 0.57 -13.02
CA THR A 118 2.85 0.66 -14.45
C THR A 118 3.41 1.96 -15.01
N ILE A 119 3.59 2.02 -16.34
CA ILE A 119 3.97 3.26 -17.01
C ILE A 119 2.74 4.15 -17.08
N LYS A 120 2.90 5.42 -16.69
CA LYS A 120 1.86 6.44 -16.77
C LYS A 120 1.47 6.65 -18.22
N ASP A 121 0.17 6.53 -18.47
CA ASP A 121 -0.37 6.77 -19.81
C ASP A 121 -0.38 8.27 -20.12
N LYS A 122 0.02 8.65 -21.34
CA LYS A 122 0.10 10.07 -21.73
C LYS A 122 -1.26 10.76 -21.80
N GLN A 123 -2.32 10.01 -22.09
CA GLN A 123 -3.66 10.54 -22.29
C GLN A 123 -4.53 10.32 -21.04
N PHE A 124 -4.39 9.18 -20.37
CA PHE A 124 -5.26 8.77 -19.25
C PHE A 124 -4.58 8.81 -17.87
N GLY A 125 -3.28 9.14 -17.81
CA GLY A 125 -2.51 9.16 -16.56
C GLY A 125 -2.52 7.81 -15.87
N CYS A 126 -2.76 7.81 -14.56
CA CYS A 126 -2.82 6.60 -13.73
C CYS A 126 -4.22 5.97 -13.61
N SER A 127 -5.21 6.48 -14.35
CA SER A 127 -6.60 6.00 -14.28
C SER A 127 -6.74 4.53 -14.68
N ASN A 128 -5.84 4.02 -15.53
CA ASN A 128 -5.82 2.62 -15.96
C ASN A 128 -5.06 1.69 -15.00
N ALA A 129 -4.24 2.26 -14.10
CA ALA A 129 -3.43 1.51 -13.15
C ALA A 129 -4.25 1.08 -11.94
N VAL A 130 -5.19 1.92 -11.51
CA VAL A 130 -6.20 1.58 -10.51
C VAL A 130 -7.29 0.85 -11.27
N GLY A 131 -7.46 -0.46 -11.02
CA GLY A 131 -8.58 -1.23 -11.56
C GLY A 131 -9.91 -0.71 -10.99
N VAL A 132 -10.34 0.45 -11.46
CA VAL A 132 -11.70 0.94 -11.29
C VAL A 132 -12.53 0.27 -12.38
N PRO A 133 -13.55 -0.53 -12.04
CA PRO A 133 -14.55 -0.91 -13.03
C PRO A 133 -15.27 0.31 -13.61
#